data_AF-A0A3D4TAF4-F1
#
_entry.id   AF-A0A3D4TAF4-F1
#
_cell.length_a   1.000
_cell.length_b   1.000
_cell.length_c   1.000
_cell.angle_alpha   90.00
_cell.angle_beta   90.00
_cell.angle_gamma   90.00
#
_symmetry.space_group_name_H-M   'P 1'
#
loop_
_entity.id
_entity.type
_entity.pdbx_description
1 polymer ?
#
loop_
_entity_poly.entity_id
_entity_poly.type
_entity_poly.pdbx_seq_one_letter_code
_entity_poly.pdbx_strand_id
1 'polypeptide(L)'
;MATNKKIYPLKGKVQHYAWGGQTFIPQLLGIDNEGNKPCAEYWMGAHPSASSVLLDQSQEINLNQLVKEDPANTINQQVFDRFGE
;
A
#
# COMPACT_ATOMS: atom_id res chain seq x y z
N MET A 1 -21.07 -6.08 -3.95
CA MET A 1 -21.76 -4.94 -3.31
C MET A 1 -20.92 -3.71 -3.61
N ALA A 2 -21.36 -2.85 -4.53
CA ALA A 2 -20.63 -1.62 -4.83
C ALA A 2 -20.82 -0.64 -3.68
N THR A 3 -19.82 -0.53 -2.81
CA THR A 3 -19.77 0.58 -1.85
C THR A 3 -19.56 1.86 -2.66
N ASN A 4 -20.42 2.87 -2.49
CA ASN A 4 -20.32 4.17 -3.19
C ASN A 4 -19.12 5.01 -2.70
N LYS A 5 -18.12 4.35 -2.12
CA LYS A 5 -16.98 4.92 -1.42
C LYS A 5 -15.89 5.15 -2.46
N LYS A 6 -15.35 6.38 -2.49
CA LYS A 6 -14.30 6.78 -3.44
C LYS A 6 -12.96 7.02 -2.75
N ILE A 7 -12.92 6.93 -1.43
CA ILE A 7 -11.73 7.14 -0.60
C ILE A 7 -11.63 5.99 0.38
N TYR A 8 -10.49 5.29 0.37
CA TYR A 8 -10.23 4.13 1.20
C TYR A 8 -8.98 4.35 2.05
N PRO A 9 -8.95 3.86 3.30
CA PRO A 9 -7.69 3.78 4.04
C PRO A 9 -6.74 2.81 3.34
N LEU A 10 -5.48 3.20 3.21
CA LEU A 10 -4.40 2.37 2.69
C LEU A 10 -3.41 2.03 3.79
N LYS A 11 -3.02 0.76 3.85
CA LYS A 11 -1.89 0.28 4.64
C LYS A 11 -0.73 -0.02 3.69
N GLY A 12 0.36 0.73 3.84
CA GLY A 12 1.60 0.54 3.11
C GLY A 12 2.43 -0.62 3.63
N LYS A 13 3.64 -0.77 3.09
CA LYS A 13 4.60 -1.80 3.49
C LYS A 13 5.87 -1.18 4.05
N VAL A 14 6.27 -1.60 5.24
CA VAL A 14 7.57 -1.23 5.81
C VAL A 14 8.65 -2.13 5.21
N GLN A 15 9.71 -1.53 4.67
CA GLN A 15 10.89 -2.25 4.22
C GLN A 15 11.95 -2.26 5.32
N HIS A 16 12.41 -3.46 5.67
CA HIS A 16 13.32 -3.68 6.80
C HIS A 16 14.79 -3.77 6.37
N TYR A 17 15.25 -2.83 5.54
CA TYR A 17 16.64 -2.82 5.08
C TYR A 17 17.61 -2.44 6.20
N ALA A 18 18.81 -3.01 6.17
CA ALA A 18 19.80 -2.89 7.25
C ALA A 18 20.22 -1.44 7.58
N TRP A 19 20.09 -0.52 6.62
CA TRP A 19 20.39 0.90 6.79
C TRP A 19 19.28 1.70 7.48
N GLY A 20 18.10 1.10 7.70
CA GLY A 20 16.96 1.76 8.32
C GLY A 20 17.14 2.04 9.80
N GLY A 21 16.48 3.11 10.28
CA GLY A 21 16.37 3.40 11.71
C GLY A 21 15.30 2.54 12.39
N GLN A 22 15.31 2.46 13.72
CA GLN A 22 14.39 1.60 14.48
C GLN A 22 13.17 2.35 15.06
N THR A 23 13.17 3.68 15.04
CA THR A 23 12.24 4.51 15.83
C THR A 23 11.29 5.35 14.98
N PHE A 24 11.80 6.12 14.02
CA PHE A 24 11.01 7.14 13.32
C PHE A 24 9.79 6.56 12.57
N ILE A 25 9.99 5.58 11.69
CA ILE A 25 8.88 4.99 10.91
C ILE A 25 7.85 4.28 11.82
N PRO A 26 8.23 3.43 12.79
CA PRO A 26 7.27 2.85 13.72
C PRO A 26 6.45 3.89 14.49
N GLN A 27 7.11 4.94 15.00
CA GLN A 27 6.43 6.03 15.70
C GLN A 27 5.47 6.81 14.79
N LEU A 28 5.91 7.12 13.55
CA LEU A 28 5.08 7.79 12.55
C LEU A 28 3.80 7.00 12.25
N LEU A 29 3.91 5.67 12.21
CA LEU A 29 2.79 4.78 11.92
C LEU A 29 1.98 4.38 13.16
N GLY A 30 2.43 4.76 14.36
CA GLY A 30 1.82 4.35 15.63
C GLY A 30 1.81 2.83 15.84
N ILE A 31 2.85 2.13 15.35
CA ILE A 31 2.99 0.68 15.50
C ILE A 31 4.16 0.34 16.42
N ASP A 32 4.04 -0.77 17.15
CA ASP A 32 5.14 -1.32 17.92
C ASP A 32 6.19 -1.95 17.00
N ASN A 33 7.47 -1.73 17.31
CA ASN A 33 8.60 -2.35 16.61
C ASN A 33 9.23 -3.44 17.47
N GLU A 34 8.46 -4.50 17.74
CA GLU A 34 8.94 -5.64 18.52
C GLU A 34 10.19 -6.24 17.88
N GLY A 35 11.27 -6.34 18.66
CA GLY A 35 12.56 -6.86 18.21
C GLY A 35 13.48 -5.83 17.54
N ASN A 36 13.17 -4.53 17.59
CA ASN A 36 14.06 -3.45 17.12
C ASN A 36 14.54 -3.66 15.68
N LYS A 37 13.65 -4.08 14.77
CA LYS A 37 14.03 -4.28 13.38
C LYS A 37 14.31 -2.92 12.72
N PRO A 38 15.33 -2.81 11.85
CA PRO A 38 15.50 -1.64 10.99
C PRO A 38 14.23 -1.40 10.17
N CYS A 39 13.76 -0.15 10.10
CA CYS A 39 12.64 0.30 9.29
C CYS A 39 13.16 1.42 8.40
N ALA A 40 13.44 1.08 7.16
CA ALA A 40 14.16 1.92 6.23
C ALA A 40 13.23 2.80 5.41
N GLU A 41 12.16 2.20 4.90
CA GLU A 41 11.21 2.84 3.99
C GLU A 41 9.79 2.42 4.32
N TYR A 42 8.82 3.30 4.06
CA TYR A 42 7.41 2.97 4.11
C TYR A 42 6.80 3.21 2.74
N TRP A 43 6.51 2.13 2.02
CA TRP A 43 6.05 2.17 0.64
C TRP A 43 4.53 2.28 0.58
N MET A 44 4.07 3.29 -0.13
CA MET A 44 2.68 3.51 -0.48
C MET A 44 2.53 3.46 -2.01
N GLY A 45 1.86 2.43 -2.53
CA GLY A 45 1.68 2.25 -3.96
C GLY A 45 1.38 0.81 -4.38
N ALA A 46 1.40 0.58 -5.69
CA ALA A 46 1.02 -0.68 -6.34
C ALA A 46 2.23 -1.53 -6.78
N HIS A 47 3.40 -1.37 -6.14
CA HIS A 47 4.60 -2.10 -6.55
C HIS A 47 4.40 -3.62 -6.42
N PRO A 48 4.74 -4.46 -7.43
CA PRO A 48 4.47 -5.90 -7.42
C PRO A 48 5.01 -6.63 -6.18
N SER A 49 6.22 -6.30 -5.74
CA SER A 49 6.86 -6.93 -4.57
C SER A 49 6.34 -6.44 -3.22
N ALA A 50 5.61 -5.33 -3.16
CA ALA A 50 5.23 -4.69 -1.91
C ALA A 50 4.01 -3.77 -2.10
N SER A 51 2.92 -4.32 -2.61
CA SER A 51 1.69 -3.56 -2.79
C SER A 51 1.14 -3.10 -1.44
N SER A 52 0.67 -1.85 -1.41
CA SER A 52 -0.23 -1.40 -0.36
C SER A 52 -1.55 -2.16 -0.42
N VAL A 53 -2.25 -2.16 0.71
CA VAL A 53 -3.50 -2.86 0.93
C VAL A 53 -4.59 -1.85 1.24
N LEU A 54 -5.72 -1.92 0.54
CA LEU A 54 -6.93 -1.20 0.89
C LEU A 54 -7.60 -1.92 2.05
N LEU A 55 -8.02 -1.14 3.04
CA LEU A 55 -8.81 -1.63 4.17
C LEU A 55 -10.28 -1.27 3.92
N ASP A 56 -11.07 -2.20 3.39
CA ASP A 56 -12.51 -2.01 3.23
C ASP A 56 -13.32 -2.96 4.12
N GLN A 57 -13.82 -2.39 5.24
CA GLN A 57 -14.67 -3.01 6.25
C GLN A 57 -14.12 -4.32 6.84
N SER A 58 -14.10 -5.39 6.06
CA SER A 58 -13.69 -6.75 6.46
C SER A 58 -12.78 -7.44 5.45
N GLN A 59 -12.37 -6.75 4.37
CA GLN A 59 -11.49 -7.32 3.34
C GLN A 59 -10.26 -6.45 3.12
N GLU A 60 -9.12 -7.13 3.08
CA GLU A 60 -7.85 -6.58 2.63
C GLU A 60 -7.71 -6.85 1.13
N ILE A 61 -7.62 -5.79 0.34
CA ILE A 61 -7.47 -5.88 -1.12
C ILE A 61 -6.13 -5.29 -1.53
N ASN A 62 -5.30 -6.03 -2.26
CA ASN A 62 -4.04 -5.50 -2.77
C ASN A 62 -4.30 -4.44 -3.84
N LEU A 63 -3.70 -3.26 -3.69
CA LEU A 63 -3.87 -2.15 -4.64
C LEU A 63 -3.42 -2.52 -6.06
N ASN A 64 -2.32 -3.26 -6.21
CA ASN A 64 -1.84 -3.67 -7.53
C ASN A 64 -2.83 -4.59 -8.27
N GLN A 65 -3.52 -5.47 -7.55
CA GLN A 65 -4.54 -6.34 -8.11
C GLN A 65 -5.77 -5.52 -8.52
N LEU A 66 -6.21 -4.60 -7.67
CA LEU A 66 -7.34 -3.73 -7.97
C LEU A 66 -7.08 -2.86 -9.21
N VAL A 67 -5.86 -2.32 -9.36
CA VAL A 67 -5.47 -1.55 -10.56
C VAL A 67 -5.51 -2.41 -11.83
N LYS A 68 -5.14 -3.69 -11.75
CA LYS A 68 -5.19 -4.60 -12.90
C LYS A 68 -6.61 -5.04 -13.26
N GLU A 69 -7.45 -5.29 -12.25
CA GLU A 69 -8.82 -5.78 -12.45
C GLU A 69 -9.81 -4.67 -12.85
N ASP A 70 -9.61 -3.44 -12.34
CA ASP A 70 -10.49 -2.30 -12.64
C ASP A 70 -9.69 -0.98 -12.79
N PRO A 71 -8.83 -0.87 -13.81
CA PRO A 71 -8.00 0.31 -14.04
C PRO A 71 -8.83 1.58 -14.27
N ALA A 72 -9.97 1.46 -14.94
CA ALA A 72 -10.86 2.57 -15.25
C ALA A 72 -11.38 3.29 -13.99
N ASN A 73 -11.70 2.54 -12.93
CA ASN A 73 -12.22 3.12 -11.69
C ASN A 73 -11.15 3.32 -10.58
N THR A 74 -9.90 2.92 -10.80
CA THR A 74 -8.79 3.16 -9.87
C THR A 74 -7.87 4.29 -10.31
N ILE A 75 -7.14 4.11 -11.43
CA ILE A 75 -6.10 5.04 -11.88
C ILE A 75 -6.44 5.74 -13.21
N ASN A 76 -7.61 5.45 -13.78
CA ASN A 76 -8.05 5.80 -15.13
C ASN A 76 -7.42 4.90 -16.21
N GLN A 77 -8.26 4.43 -17.14
CA GLN A 77 -7.87 3.58 -18.27
C GLN A 77 -6.74 4.19 -19.10
N GLN A 78 -6.76 5.51 -19.34
CA GLN A 78 -5.72 6.18 -20.14
C GLN A 78 -4.34 6.11 -19.49
N VAL A 79 -4.27 6.14 -18.16
CA VAL A 79 -3.00 6.00 -17.42
C VAL A 79 -2.52 4.57 -17.49
N PHE A 80 -3.44 3.60 -17.33
CA PHE A 80 -3.12 2.17 -17.42
C PHE A 80 -2.66 1.79 -18.83
N ASP A 81 -3.32 2.27 -19.89
CA ASP A 81 -2.92 1.97 -21.28
C ASP A 81 -1.52 2.53 -21.62
N ARG A 82 -1.11 3.63 -20.96
CA ARG A 82 0.17 4.28 -21.20
C ARG A 82 1.33 3.71 -20.39
N PHE A 83 1.06 3.29 -19.15
CA PHE A 83 2.11 2.95 -18.17
C PHE A 83 1.88 1.63 -17.44
N GLY A 84 0.75 0.97 -17.66
CA GLY A 84 0.45 -0.34 -17.10
C GLY A 84 1.42 -1.38 -17.64
N GLU A 85 1.98 -2.18 -16.73
CA GLU A 85 2.82 -3.35 -17.04
C GLU A 85 1.98 -4.59 -17.36
#